data_AF-A0A817VY39-F1
#
_entry.id   AF-A0A817VY39-F1
#
_cell.length_a   1.000
_cell.length_b   1.000
_cell.length_c   1.000
_cell.angle_alpha   90.00
_cell.angle_beta   90.00
_cell.angle_gamma   90.00
#
_symmetry.space_group_name_H-M   'P 1'
#
loop_
_entity.id
_entity.type
_entity.pdbx_description
1 polymer ?
#
loop_
_entity_poly.entity_id
_entity_poly.type
_entity_poly.pdbx_seq_one_letter_code
_entity_poly.pdbx_strand_id
1 'polypeptide(L)'
;MLKEFFRKYDQRVGFVLLLISNSVGLGNVWRFPFLTYKNGGGAFLIPYFLLYIFIGLPLYYLELSLGQFTSKGPPRAYGLVRGSIGIGISMLINAAITICFYNLLISWALLYFLLSFRKTLLWNQCNQHWNTENCVDLSNANITVINGTSSADEFFTRFVLRQSDGFHDFGTPAWYTILCLLGAWIIVALCIHRGIKLTGRLAYITALFPYIILLALLIRTSLLDGAGLGIRYYLTPDWSKVSDFQVWRDAAGQVFFSLGVGFGSLIAYSSSNDFHNNYFIQCIIVVACDCLTGIFAGFTVFATIGFLAVKLRGGDITKAAIGGPGLAFIIYPEAISQMSDSSVFAVFFFLMLIIIGLGSQFGGTDVVVTAILQYFPHLKRWMVVIIVSICAFLISIPFTCRGGIYLFTLVSEYAANLSLVVIGFFEVITIAYVYGFNNFMNDIKLMLGKRRPEYYLFVTWCVTGPIILLIIFFATMINDSSKLIVYGNYQFPRWTLGVGWTIFTICIVAMPLYYLYQYIQSFLHVRANPTSNDPEVPDYIRAFRLTNTPVDDWGRTATDKRGEPNAIVPITTDVITNNAYEPNANEF
;
A
#
# COMPACT_ATOMS: atom_id res chain seq x y z
N MET A 1 14.57 -32.26 -15.56
CA MET A 1 13.13 -32.03 -15.80
C MET A 1 12.35 -31.79 -14.51
N LEU A 2 12.16 -32.76 -13.62
CA LEU A 2 11.45 -32.59 -12.32
C LEU A 2 12.00 -31.44 -11.45
N LYS A 3 13.32 -31.34 -11.27
CA LYS A 3 13.94 -30.21 -10.53
C LYS A 3 13.64 -28.84 -11.14
N GLU A 4 13.55 -28.76 -12.46
CA GLU A 4 13.26 -27.50 -13.15
C GLU A 4 11.76 -27.17 -13.11
N PHE A 5 10.91 -28.19 -13.19
CA PHE A 5 9.47 -28.08 -12.95
C PHE A 5 9.19 -27.57 -11.53
N PHE A 6 9.78 -28.19 -10.50
CA PHE A 6 9.64 -27.73 -9.12
C PHE A 6 10.22 -26.34 -8.90
N ARG A 7 11.34 -25.98 -9.55
CA ARG A 7 11.90 -24.62 -9.50
C ARG A 7 10.95 -23.58 -10.11
N LYS A 8 10.37 -23.86 -11.28
CA LYS A 8 9.40 -22.95 -11.93
C LYS A 8 8.07 -22.90 -11.16
N TYR A 9 7.66 -24.00 -10.55
CA TYR A 9 6.46 -24.09 -9.72
C TYR A 9 6.63 -23.29 -8.42
N ASP A 10 7.74 -23.48 -7.71
CA ASP A 10 8.11 -22.72 -6.51
C ASP A 10 8.24 -21.23 -6.82
N GLN A 11 8.77 -20.87 -8.00
CA GLN A 11 8.84 -19.47 -8.44
C GLN A 11 7.44 -18.87 -8.70
N ARG A 12 6.50 -19.63 -9.28
CA ARG A 12 5.12 -19.15 -9.55
C ARG A 12 4.29 -19.02 -8.27
N VAL A 13 4.29 -20.05 -7.42
CA VAL A 13 3.56 -20.02 -6.15
C VAL A 13 4.18 -19.00 -5.20
N GLY A 14 5.51 -18.98 -5.11
CA GLY A 14 6.25 -17.99 -4.32
C GLY A 14 5.97 -16.55 -4.77
N PHE A 15 5.80 -16.29 -6.07
CA PHE A 15 5.42 -14.97 -6.56
C PHE A 15 4.00 -14.57 -6.12
N VAL A 16 3.01 -15.46 -6.25
CA VAL A 16 1.65 -15.17 -5.77
C VAL A 16 1.64 -14.90 -4.27
N LEU A 17 2.34 -15.72 -3.48
CA LEU A 17 2.43 -15.53 -2.04
C LEU A 17 3.17 -14.24 -1.67
N LEU A 18 4.17 -13.84 -2.46
CA LEU A 18 4.87 -12.56 -2.29
C LEU A 18 3.92 -11.38 -2.54
N LEU A 19 3.09 -11.47 -3.57
CA LEU A 19 2.07 -10.47 -3.87
C LEU A 19 0.98 -10.41 -2.78
N ILE A 20 0.54 -11.56 -2.26
CA ILE A 20 -0.39 -11.62 -1.11
C ILE A 20 0.27 -10.98 0.11
N SER A 21 1.52 -11.34 0.42
CA SER A 21 2.27 -10.80 1.57
C SER A 21 2.48 -9.29 1.47
N ASN A 22 2.67 -8.75 0.27
CA ASN A 22 2.76 -7.30 0.04
C ASN A 22 1.42 -6.59 0.24
N SER A 23 0.34 -7.15 -0.31
CA SER A 23 -0.98 -6.51 -0.37
C SER A 23 -1.75 -6.67 0.95
N VAL A 24 -1.68 -7.85 1.58
CA VAL A 24 -2.28 -8.08 2.89
C VAL A 24 -1.37 -7.46 3.95
N GLY A 25 -1.65 -6.21 4.29
CA GLY A 25 -0.91 -5.43 5.27
C GLY A 25 -1.66 -5.26 6.59
N LEU A 26 -1.07 -4.46 7.50
CA LEU A 26 -1.72 -4.09 8.76
C LEU A 26 -3.06 -3.39 8.51
N GLY A 27 -3.18 -2.69 7.38
CA GLY A 27 -4.39 -2.03 6.89
C GLY A 27 -5.63 -2.93 6.91
N ASN A 28 -5.51 -4.20 6.51
CA ASN A 28 -6.63 -5.14 6.48
C ASN A 28 -7.13 -5.47 7.89
N VAL A 29 -6.25 -5.50 8.88
CA VAL A 29 -6.58 -5.91 10.26
C VAL A 29 -7.22 -4.78 11.06
N TRP A 30 -6.79 -3.53 10.85
CA TRP A 30 -7.23 -2.40 11.68
C TRP A 30 -7.92 -1.26 10.94
N ARG A 31 -7.56 -0.98 9.69
CA ARG A 31 -7.97 0.25 9.00
C ARG A 31 -9.27 -0.04 8.29
N PHE A 32 -9.35 -1.17 7.60
CA PHE A 32 -10.59 -1.62 6.97
C PHE A 32 -11.75 -1.75 7.98
N PRO A 33 -11.61 -2.40 9.16
CA PRO A 33 -12.70 -2.47 10.12
C PRO A 33 -13.09 -1.10 10.68
N PHE A 34 -12.11 -0.22 10.93
CA PHE A 34 -12.37 1.16 11.35
C PHE A 34 -13.16 1.95 10.30
N LEU A 35 -12.75 1.88 9.04
CA LEU A 35 -13.42 2.58 7.94
C LEU A 35 -14.82 2.05 7.75
N THR A 36 -15.03 0.74 7.87
CA THR A 36 -16.36 0.14 7.82
C THR A 36 -17.24 0.64 8.96
N TYR A 37 -16.68 0.72 10.18
CA TYR A 37 -17.39 1.25 11.35
C TYR A 37 -17.82 2.71 11.16
N LYS A 38 -16.89 3.55 10.66
CA LYS A 38 -17.09 4.98 10.47
C LYS A 38 -18.07 5.30 9.33
N ASN A 39 -18.06 4.50 8.27
CA ASN A 39 -18.70 4.81 6.99
C ASN A 39 -19.99 4.01 6.73
N GLY A 40 -20.74 3.69 7.79
CA GLY A 40 -22.09 3.13 7.67
C GLY A 40 -22.17 1.60 7.67
N GLY A 41 -21.21 0.92 8.31
CA GLY A 41 -21.24 -0.53 8.49
C GLY A 41 -21.29 -1.26 7.15
N GLY A 42 -22.27 -2.14 6.97
CA GLY A 42 -22.41 -2.96 5.77
C GLY A 42 -22.54 -2.14 4.47
N ALA A 43 -22.99 -0.89 4.57
CA ALA A 43 -23.13 0.00 3.42
C ALA A 43 -21.77 0.38 2.80
N PHE A 44 -20.70 0.45 3.60
CA PHE A 44 -19.33 0.73 3.13
C PHE A 44 -18.78 -0.36 2.20
N LEU A 45 -19.27 -1.60 2.33
CA LEU A 45 -18.80 -2.70 1.50
C LEU A 45 -19.10 -2.49 0.01
N ILE A 46 -20.19 -1.78 -0.33
CA ILE A 46 -20.57 -1.50 -1.71
C ILE A 46 -19.54 -0.63 -2.45
N PRO A 47 -19.24 0.62 -1.99
CA PRO A 47 -18.21 1.44 -2.63
C PRO A 47 -16.85 0.76 -2.58
N TYR A 48 -16.54 0.04 -1.50
CA TYR A 48 -15.32 -0.75 -1.39
C TYR A 48 -15.19 -1.80 -2.52
N PHE A 49 -16.18 -2.69 -2.69
CA PHE A 49 -16.16 -3.71 -3.75
C PHE A 49 -16.15 -3.11 -5.15
N LEU A 50 -16.94 -2.06 -5.40
CA LEU A 50 -16.97 -1.40 -6.70
C LEU A 50 -15.60 -0.79 -7.04
N LEU A 51 -14.93 -0.15 -6.08
CA LEU A 51 -13.61 0.41 -6.32
C LEU A 51 -12.54 -0.67 -6.49
N TYR A 52 -12.65 -1.83 -5.82
CA TYR A 52 -11.80 -2.99 -6.13
C TYR A 52 -11.93 -3.44 -7.59
N ILE A 53 -13.16 -3.52 -8.11
CA ILE A 53 -13.41 -3.97 -9.49
C ILE A 53 -12.99 -2.89 -10.49
N PHE A 54 -13.41 -1.64 -10.32
CA PHE A 54 -13.19 -0.62 -11.36
C PHE A 54 -11.85 0.12 -11.27
N ILE A 55 -11.15 0.03 -10.15
CA ILE A 55 -9.88 0.76 -9.91
C ILE A 55 -8.77 -0.17 -9.43
N GLY A 56 -9.00 -0.91 -8.34
CA GLY A 56 -7.98 -1.75 -7.71
C GLY A 56 -7.42 -2.82 -8.64
N LEU A 57 -8.27 -3.75 -9.09
CA LEU A 57 -7.91 -4.83 -10.00
C LEU A 57 -7.26 -4.34 -11.32
N PRO A 58 -7.82 -3.35 -12.04
CA PRO A 58 -7.23 -2.92 -13.30
C PRO A 58 -5.89 -2.18 -13.10
N LEU A 59 -5.71 -1.38 -12.05
CA LEU A 59 -4.41 -0.76 -11.76
C LEU A 59 -3.37 -1.79 -11.31
N TYR A 60 -3.77 -2.74 -10.47
CA TYR A 60 -2.89 -3.84 -10.05
C TYR A 60 -2.40 -4.63 -11.26
N TYR A 61 -3.30 -4.93 -12.20
CA TYR A 61 -2.95 -5.59 -13.45
C TYR A 61 -2.02 -4.72 -14.31
N LEU A 62 -2.24 -3.41 -14.37
CA LEU A 62 -1.40 -2.46 -15.11
C LEU A 62 0.04 -2.47 -14.60
N GLU A 63 0.25 -2.31 -13.30
CA GLU A 63 1.60 -2.28 -12.71
C GLU A 63 2.35 -3.61 -12.89
N LEU A 64 1.67 -4.75 -12.70
CA LEU A 64 2.27 -6.06 -12.93
C LEU A 64 2.65 -6.26 -14.41
N SER A 65 1.80 -5.80 -15.33
CA SER A 65 2.07 -5.87 -16.77
C SER A 65 3.30 -5.02 -17.11
N LEU A 66 3.34 -3.80 -16.60
CA LEU A 66 4.41 -2.85 -16.87
C LEU A 66 5.77 -3.32 -16.33
N GLY A 67 5.80 -3.82 -15.09
CA GLY A 67 7.03 -4.35 -14.50
C GLY A 67 7.51 -5.62 -15.21
N GLN A 68 6.63 -6.58 -15.50
CA GLN A 68 7.01 -7.81 -16.21
C GLN A 68 7.54 -7.53 -17.62
N PHE A 69 6.93 -6.59 -18.35
CA PHE A 69 7.35 -6.23 -19.70
C PHE A 69 8.73 -5.56 -19.72
N THR A 70 8.94 -4.59 -18.83
CA THR A 70 10.16 -3.76 -18.83
C THR A 70 11.34 -4.42 -18.12
N SER A 71 11.06 -5.25 -17.11
CA SER A 71 12.08 -5.78 -16.19
C SER A 71 12.93 -4.69 -15.52
N LYS A 72 12.30 -3.54 -15.29
CA LYS A 72 12.90 -2.35 -14.69
C LYS A 72 12.07 -1.94 -13.46
N GLY A 73 12.70 -1.26 -12.49
CA GLY A 73 12.00 -0.59 -11.39
C GLY A 73 11.21 0.65 -11.87
N PRO A 74 10.40 1.25 -10.98
CA PRO A 74 9.35 2.20 -11.38
C PRO A 74 9.81 3.40 -12.23
N PRO A 75 10.86 4.16 -11.87
CA PRO A 75 11.28 5.31 -12.68
C PRO A 75 11.65 4.92 -14.11
N ARG A 76 12.36 3.80 -14.27
CA ARG A 76 12.80 3.31 -15.58
C ARG A 76 11.70 2.60 -16.35
N ALA A 77 10.74 1.98 -15.66
CA ALA A 77 9.57 1.36 -16.29
C ALA A 77 8.71 2.44 -16.97
N TYR A 78 8.51 3.58 -16.31
CA TYR A 78 7.86 4.77 -16.88
C TYR A 78 8.71 5.55 -17.89
N GLY A 79 9.86 5.01 -18.32
CA GLY A 79 10.64 5.53 -19.45
C GLY A 79 10.04 5.23 -20.83
N LEU A 80 8.89 4.54 -20.87
CA LEU A 80 8.12 4.21 -22.07
C LEU A 80 7.66 5.45 -22.85
N VAL A 81 7.39 6.54 -22.14
CA VAL A 81 7.22 7.89 -22.67
C VAL A 81 8.27 8.78 -22.01
N ARG A 82 8.94 9.64 -22.78
CA ARG A 82 10.07 10.45 -22.27
C ARG A 82 9.64 11.32 -21.09
N GLY A 83 8.46 11.94 -21.17
CA GLY A 83 7.93 12.80 -20.12
C GLY A 83 7.42 12.09 -18.85
N SER A 84 7.22 10.77 -18.85
CA SER A 84 6.50 10.08 -17.76
C SER A 84 7.36 9.54 -16.63
N ILE A 85 8.70 9.61 -16.71
CA ILE A 85 9.61 9.08 -15.66
C ILE A 85 9.32 9.70 -14.28
N GLY A 86 8.83 10.94 -14.24
CA GLY A 86 8.41 11.62 -13.01
C GLY A 86 7.33 10.87 -12.20
N ILE A 87 6.50 10.04 -12.85
CA ILE A 87 5.53 9.18 -12.18
C ILE A 87 6.25 8.15 -11.31
N GLY A 88 7.22 7.43 -11.88
CA GLY A 88 8.00 6.44 -11.13
C GLY A 88 8.89 7.05 -10.05
N ILE A 89 9.36 8.30 -10.22
CA ILE A 89 10.05 9.04 -9.14
C ILE A 89 9.08 9.37 -8.01
N SER A 90 7.84 9.76 -8.33
CA SER A 90 6.80 10.04 -7.33
C SER A 90 6.43 8.79 -6.53
N MET A 91 6.30 7.64 -7.19
CA MET A 91 6.13 6.33 -6.54
C MET A 91 7.28 6.04 -5.55
N LEU A 92 8.52 6.30 -5.98
CA LEU A 92 9.71 6.10 -5.14
C LEU A 92 9.71 7.01 -3.90
N ILE A 93 9.38 8.30 -4.05
CA ILE A 93 9.28 9.24 -2.94
C ILE A 93 8.20 8.77 -1.96
N ASN A 94 7.03 8.38 -2.49
CA ASN A 94 5.92 7.96 -1.64
C ASN A 94 6.23 6.65 -0.89
N ALA A 95 6.91 5.69 -1.55
CA ALA A 95 7.41 4.49 -0.90
C ALA A 95 8.42 4.82 0.21
N ALA A 96 9.38 5.72 -0.03
CA ALA A 96 10.39 6.13 0.95
C ALA A 96 9.78 6.79 2.20
N ILE A 97 8.76 7.64 2.03
CA ILE A 97 8.03 8.24 3.17
C ILE A 97 7.25 7.16 3.92
N THR A 98 6.58 6.26 3.19
CA THR A 98 5.70 5.24 3.78
C THR A 98 6.44 4.21 4.60
N ILE A 99 7.60 3.72 4.12
CA ILE A 99 8.39 2.75 4.88
C ILE A 99 8.84 3.30 6.24
N CYS A 100 9.05 4.61 6.37
CA CYS A 100 9.47 5.24 7.62
C CYS A 100 8.38 5.12 8.69
N PHE A 101 7.18 5.66 8.43
CA PHE A 101 6.11 5.62 9.43
C PHE A 101 5.48 4.23 9.58
N TYR A 102 5.49 3.39 8.55
CA TYR A 102 4.91 2.06 8.64
C TYR A 102 5.76 1.13 9.52
N ASN A 103 7.09 1.30 9.55
CA ASN A 103 7.95 0.47 10.41
C ASN A 103 7.82 0.79 11.91
N LEU A 104 7.30 1.98 12.26
CA LEU A 104 6.86 2.31 13.62
C LEU A 104 5.79 1.35 14.13
N LEU A 105 4.89 0.92 13.25
CA LEU A 105 3.80 0.03 13.64
C LEU A 105 4.33 -1.36 13.98
N ILE A 106 5.33 -1.81 13.22
CA ILE A 106 6.06 -3.05 13.50
C ILE A 106 6.84 -2.93 14.80
N SER A 107 7.40 -1.75 15.11
CA SER A 107 8.11 -1.54 16.37
C SER A 107 7.19 -1.62 17.59
N TRP A 108 5.97 -1.07 17.49
CA TRP A 108 4.95 -1.26 18.53
C TRP A 108 4.56 -2.74 18.65
N ALA A 109 4.30 -3.43 17.55
CA ALA A 109 4.02 -4.86 17.58
C ALA A 109 5.17 -5.69 18.19
N LEU A 110 6.43 -5.32 17.90
CA LEU A 110 7.61 -5.95 18.50
C LEU A 110 7.68 -5.70 20.01
N LEU A 111 7.37 -4.49 20.48
CA LEU A 111 7.30 -4.19 21.91
C LEU A 111 6.26 -5.07 22.61
N TYR A 112 5.03 -5.13 22.07
CA TYR A 112 3.98 -5.98 22.63
C TYR A 112 4.33 -7.47 22.57
N PHE A 113 4.95 -7.95 21.49
CA PHE A 113 5.42 -9.33 21.37
C PHE A 113 6.42 -9.68 22.47
N LEU A 114 7.43 -8.83 22.70
CA LEU A 114 8.43 -9.04 23.75
C LEU A 114 7.80 -9.03 25.16
N LEU A 115 6.80 -8.18 25.39
CA LEU A 115 6.11 -8.09 26.66
C LEU A 115 5.10 -9.23 26.90
N SER A 116 4.68 -9.94 25.84
CA SER A 116 3.71 -11.05 25.90
C SER A 116 4.29 -12.33 26.52
N PHE A 117 5.62 -12.45 26.63
CA PHE A 117 6.28 -13.59 27.30
C PHE A 117 6.16 -13.57 28.84
N ARG A 118 5.49 -12.56 29.41
CA ARG A 118 5.18 -12.50 30.84
C ARG A 118 4.01 -13.43 31.17
N LYS A 119 4.03 -13.99 32.39
CA LYS A 119 2.90 -14.80 32.90
C LYS A 119 1.59 -14.01 32.98
N THR A 120 1.68 -12.74 33.36
CA THR A 120 0.57 -11.80 33.36
C THR A 120 0.84 -10.67 32.37
N LEU A 121 -0.12 -10.41 31.48
CA LEU A 121 -0.02 -9.34 30.50
C LEU A 121 -0.13 -7.97 31.19
N LEU A 122 0.73 -7.03 30.81
CA LEU A 122 0.79 -5.70 31.43
C LEU A 122 -0.46 -4.84 31.16
N TRP A 123 -1.16 -5.12 30.06
CA TRP A 123 -2.42 -4.47 29.69
C TRP A 123 -3.67 -5.18 30.26
N ASN A 124 -3.51 -6.15 31.17
CA ASN A 124 -4.61 -6.85 31.82
C ASN A 124 -4.89 -6.34 33.25
N GLN A 125 -4.12 -5.36 33.75
CA GLN A 125 -4.24 -4.88 35.12
C GLN A 125 -4.08 -3.36 35.17
N CYS A 126 -4.78 -2.73 36.12
CA CYS A 126 -4.70 -1.28 36.37
C CYS A 126 -3.69 -0.88 37.46
N ASN A 127 -2.94 -1.84 38.02
CA ASN A 127 -1.99 -1.58 39.11
C ASN A 127 -0.57 -1.32 38.59
N GLN A 128 -0.41 -0.33 37.71
CA GLN A 128 0.88 0.04 37.14
C GLN A 128 1.12 1.54 37.25
N HIS A 129 2.38 1.97 37.21
CA HIS A 129 2.77 3.37 37.39
C HIS A 129 2.27 4.33 36.30
N TRP A 130 1.83 3.82 35.16
CA TRP A 130 1.22 4.62 34.09
C TRP A 130 -0.30 4.73 34.21
N ASN A 131 -0.93 3.93 35.08
CA ASN A 131 -2.39 3.89 35.17
C ASN A 131 -2.96 5.06 35.95
N THR A 132 -4.21 5.44 35.64
CA THR A 132 -4.98 6.42 36.40
C THR A 132 -5.95 5.76 37.37
N GLU A 133 -6.52 6.56 38.27
CA GLU A 133 -7.61 6.14 39.16
C GLU A 133 -8.88 5.71 38.40
N ASN A 134 -9.05 6.18 37.14
CA ASN A 134 -10.20 5.84 36.30
C ASN A 134 -9.99 4.55 35.48
N CYS A 135 -8.87 3.85 35.68
CA CYS A 135 -8.58 2.62 34.96
C CYS A 135 -9.49 1.47 35.42
N VAL A 136 -10.01 0.71 34.47
CA VAL A 136 -10.91 -0.43 34.69
C VAL A 136 -10.27 -1.74 34.25
N ASP A 137 -10.16 -2.68 35.18
CA ASP A 137 -9.78 -4.07 34.91
C ASP A 137 -11.02 -4.89 34.49
N LEU A 138 -11.10 -5.20 33.20
CA LEU A 138 -12.22 -5.90 32.59
C LEU A 138 -12.33 -7.39 32.96
N SER A 139 -11.26 -7.98 33.49
CA SER A 139 -11.25 -9.37 33.93
C SER A 139 -12.01 -9.55 35.25
N ASN A 140 -11.97 -8.53 36.11
CA ASN A 140 -12.57 -8.53 37.46
C ASN A 140 -13.81 -7.63 37.60
N ALA A 141 -14.15 -6.84 36.57
CA ALA A 141 -15.31 -5.96 36.61
C ALA A 141 -16.63 -6.76 36.54
N ASN A 142 -17.45 -6.65 37.59
CA ASN A 142 -18.87 -7.02 37.53
C ASN A 142 -19.58 -6.12 36.50
N ILE A 143 -20.67 -6.64 35.90
CA ILE A 143 -21.50 -6.00 34.85
C ILE A 143 -22.26 -4.78 35.40
N THR A 144 -21.54 -3.76 35.85
CA THR A 144 -22.06 -2.44 36.18
C THR A 144 -21.36 -1.45 35.28
N VAL A 145 -22.09 -0.48 34.72
CA VAL A 145 -21.56 0.51 33.79
C VAL A 145 -20.48 1.33 34.49
N ILE A 146 -19.20 1.11 34.16
CA ILE A 146 -18.09 1.89 34.71
C ILE A 146 -17.72 2.97 33.69
N ASN A 147 -17.91 4.23 34.08
CA ASN A 147 -17.30 5.36 33.36
C ASN A 147 -15.80 5.35 33.63
N GLY A 148 -15.02 4.73 32.74
CA GLY A 148 -13.58 4.62 32.88
C GLY A 148 -12.87 4.17 31.59
N THR A 149 -11.55 4.11 31.66
CA THR A 149 -10.67 3.69 30.56
C THR A 149 -10.18 2.26 30.81
N SER A 150 -10.19 1.40 29.79
CA SER A 150 -9.68 0.02 29.95
C SER A 150 -8.17 0.01 30.20
N SER A 151 -7.67 -0.99 30.93
CA SER A 151 -6.22 -1.17 31.16
C SER A 151 -5.40 -1.22 29.87
N ALA A 152 -5.92 -1.82 28.79
CA ALA A 152 -5.24 -1.84 27.50
C ALA A 152 -5.18 -0.47 26.81
N ASP A 153 -6.18 0.38 27.03
CA ASP A 153 -6.20 1.74 26.46
C ASP A 153 -5.12 2.60 27.11
N GLU A 154 -5.04 2.59 28.44
CA GLU A 154 -4.02 3.33 29.17
C GLU A 154 -2.61 2.77 28.91
N PHE A 155 -2.47 1.45 28.76
CA PHE A 155 -1.19 0.85 28.38
C PHE A 155 -0.72 1.39 27.03
N PHE A 156 -1.58 1.48 26.03
CA PHE A 156 -1.18 2.02 24.73
C PHE A 156 -0.94 3.54 24.77
N THR A 157 -1.89 4.31 25.29
CA THR A 157 -1.85 5.78 25.23
C THR A 157 -0.81 6.37 26.18
N ARG A 158 -0.69 5.84 27.41
CA ARG A 158 0.19 6.40 28.45
C ARG A 158 1.56 5.73 28.53
N PHE A 159 1.65 4.42 28.30
CA PHE A 159 2.94 3.72 28.34
C PHE A 159 3.58 3.60 26.95
N VAL A 160 2.92 3.03 25.95
CA VAL A 160 3.54 2.81 24.63
C VAL A 160 3.79 4.13 23.89
N LEU A 161 2.75 4.97 23.76
CA LEU A 161 2.83 6.25 23.05
C LEU A 161 3.36 7.39 23.91
N ARG A 162 3.13 7.35 25.23
CA ARG A 162 3.32 8.50 26.13
C ARG A 162 2.64 9.77 25.58
N GLN A 163 1.45 9.57 25.02
CA GLN A 163 0.73 10.53 24.18
C GLN A 163 0.67 11.90 24.85
N SER A 164 0.99 12.94 24.08
CA SER A 164 0.83 14.33 24.51
C SER A 164 -0.53 14.90 24.14
N ASP A 165 -0.86 16.06 24.72
CA ASP A 165 -2.13 16.75 24.48
C ASP A 165 -2.22 17.37 23.06
N GLY A 166 -1.12 17.36 22.30
CA GLY A 166 -1.11 17.85 20.92
C GLY A 166 0.29 18.14 20.40
N PHE A 167 0.36 18.78 19.22
CA PHE A 167 1.63 19.15 18.59
C PHE A 167 2.44 20.20 19.38
N HIS A 168 1.80 20.99 20.24
CA HIS A 168 2.46 22.00 21.06
C HIS A 168 3.40 21.38 22.11
N ASP A 169 3.10 20.16 22.56
CA ASP A 169 3.98 19.33 23.40
C ASP A 169 4.41 18.10 22.58
N PHE A 170 5.27 18.29 21.58
CA PHE A 170 5.74 17.15 20.77
C PHE A 170 6.55 16.14 21.60
N GLY A 171 7.19 16.61 22.67
CA GLY A 171 7.93 15.80 23.63
C GLY A 171 9.18 15.14 23.07
N THR A 172 9.76 14.25 23.87
CA THR A 172 10.99 13.51 23.55
C THR A 172 10.69 12.07 23.08
N PRO A 173 11.58 11.48 22.26
CA PRO A 173 11.48 10.08 21.84
C PRO A 173 11.43 9.11 23.03
N ALA A 174 10.59 8.08 22.94
CA ALA A 174 10.60 6.98 23.89
C ALA A 174 11.74 5.99 23.58
N TRP A 175 12.72 5.87 24.49
CA TRP A 175 13.94 5.08 24.25
C TRP A 175 13.65 3.60 23.95
N TYR A 176 12.67 2.99 24.63
CA TYR A 176 12.30 1.59 24.40
C TYR A 176 11.65 1.39 23.03
N THR A 177 10.85 2.36 22.57
CA THR A 177 10.27 2.36 21.21
C THR A 177 11.36 2.56 20.16
N ILE A 178 12.37 3.38 20.42
CA ILE A 178 13.55 3.51 19.53
C ILE A 178 14.29 2.18 19.40
N LEU A 179 14.52 1.46 20.50
CA LEU A 179 15.16 0.14 20.45
C LEU A 179 14.33 -0.87 19.66
N CYS A 180 13.01 -0.89 19.84
CA CYS A 180 12.13 -1.74 19.05
C CYS A 180 12.11 -1.33 17.57
N LEU A 181 12.21 -0.03 17.27
CA LEU A 181 12.28 0.49 15.90
C LEU A 181 13.60 0.10 15.23
N LEU A 182 14.71 0.16 15.96
CA LEU A 182 16.00 -0.35 15.49
C LEU A 182 15.91 -1.86 15.23
N GLY A 183 15.33 -2.62 16.14
CA GLY A 183 15.08 -4.06 15.96
C GLY A 183 14.24 -4.37 14.73
N ALA A 184 13.16 -3.62 14.50
CA ALA A 184 12.31 -3.76 13.32
C ALA A 184 13.10 -3.50 12.02
N TRP A 185 13.90 -2.43 11.95
CA TRP A 185 14.75 -2.14 10.79
C TRP A 185 15.85 -3.20 10.57
N ILE A 186 16.43 -3.75 11.64
CA ILE A 186 17.38 -4.87 11.54
C ILE A 186 16.69 -6.10 10.93
N ILE A 187 15.48 -6.45 11.38
CA ILE A 187 14.71 -7.57 10.82
C ILE A 187 14.43 -7.33 9.34
N VAL A 188 13.95 -6.14 8.96
CA VAL A 188 13.71 -5.77 7.56
C VAL A 188 14.98 -5.92 6.72
N ALA A 189 16.11 -5.39 7.18
CA ALA A 189 17.39 -5.50 6.49
C ALA A 189 17.82 -6.96 6.29
N LEU A 190 17.70 -7.79 7.33
CA LEU A 190 18.00 -9.22 7.27
C LEU A 190 17.07 -9.99 6.34
N CYS A 191 15.81 -9.60 6.18
CA CYS A 191 14.89 -10.26 5.27
C CYS A 191 15.12 -9.87 3.79
N ILE A 192 15.62 -8.67 3.52
CA ILE A 192 15.73 -8.11 2.15
C ILE A 192 17.15 -8.22 1.56
N HIS A 193 18.18 -8.49 2.37
CA HIS A 193 19.58 -8.47 1.91
C HIS A 193 19.89 -9.37 0.71
N ARG A 194 19.18 -10.51 0.53
CA ARG A 194 19.31 -11.43 -0.63
C ARG A 194 18.25 -11.21 -1.72
N GLY A 195 17.43 -10.18 -1.59
CA GLY A 195 16.38 -9.81 -2.54
C GLY A 195 15.26 -10.83 -2.67
N ILE A 196 14.64 -10.85 -3.85
CA ILE A 196 13.40 -11.59 -4.14
C ILE A 196 13.51 -13.09 -3.86
N LYS A 197 14.71 -13.68 -3.95
CA LYS A 197 14.92 -15.09 -3.61
C LYS A 197 14.67 -15.41 -2.14
N LEU A 198 15.03 -14.51 -1.22
CA LEU A 198 14.79 -14.70 0.21
C LEU A 198 13.39 -14.25 0.58
N THR A 199 12.97 -13.07 0.12
CA THR A 199 11.62 -12.55 0.41
C THR A 199 10.53 -13.47 -0.14
N GLY A 200 10.70 -14.05 -1.33
CA GLY A 200 9.78 -15.05 -1.89
C GLY A 200 9.69 -16.36 -1.09
N ARG A 201 10.76 -16.76 -0.40
CA ARG A 201 10.70 -17.91 0.54
C ARG A 201 10.03 -17.53 1.85
N LEU A 202 10.33 -16.34 2.37
CA LEU A 202 9.66 -15.79 3.55
C LEU A 202 8.16 -15.54 3.29
N ALA A 203 7.76 -15.32 2.03
CA ALA A 203 6.38 -15.15 1.62
C ALA A 203 5.48 -16.33 2.01
N TYR A 204 5.98 -17.56 2.03
CA TYR A 204 5.22 -18.73 2.46
C TYR A 204 4.75 -18.64 3.91
N ILE A 205 5.61 -18.13 4.79
CA ILE A 205 5.25 -17.91 6.19
C ILE A 205 4.43 -16.63 6.32
N THR A 206 4.89 -15.55 5.69
CA THR A 206 4.30 -14.23 5.88
C THR A 206 2.89 -14.10 5.30
N ALA A 207 2.58 -14.82 4.23
CA ALA A 207 1.23 -14.87 3.68
C ALA A 207 0.30 -15.81 4.46
N LEU A 208 0.75 -17.01 4.88
CA LEU A 208 -0.16 -18.05 5.39
C LEU A 208 -0.41 -17.97 6.90
N PHE A 209 0.63 -17.64 7.68
CA PHE A 209 0.55 -17.62 9.14
C PHE A 209 -0.57 -16.72 9.69
N PRO A 210 -0.82 -15.51 9.14
CA PRO A 210 -1.89 -14.65 9.61
C PRO A 210 -3.28 -15.25 9.56
N TYR A 211 -3.61 -16.04 8.54
CA TYR A 211 -4.93 -16.64 8.40
C TYR A 211 -5.24 -17.65 9.51
N ILE A 212 -4.24 -18.39 9.96
CA ILE A 212 -4.39 -19.36 11.07
C ILE A 212 -4.77 -18.62 12.35
N ILE A 213 -4.06 -17.51 12.64
CA ILE A 213 -4.29 -16.73 13.86
C ILE A 213 -5.61 -15.96 13.79
N LEU A 214 -5.93 -15.34 12.65
CA LEU A 214 -7.21 -14.65 12.46
C LEU A 214 -8.41 -15.60 12.59
N LEU A 215 -8.30 -16.84 12.10
CA LEU A 215 -9.35 -17.85 12.26
C LEU A 215 -9.50 -18.27 13.72
N ALA A 216 -8.40 -18.54 14.44
CA ALA A 216 -8.44 -18.88 15.85
C ALA A 216 -9.06 -17.75 16.69
N LEU A 217 -8.70 -16.49 16.40
CA LEU A 217 -9.28 -15.32 17.05
C LEU A 217 -10.75 -15.16 16.72
N LEU A 218 -11.17 -15.34 15.47
CA LEU A 218 -12.58 -15.25 15.07
C LEU A 218 -13.44 -16.27 15.82
N ILE A 219 -13.01 -17.53 15.86
CA ILE A 219 -13.73 -18.58 16.60
C ILE A 219 -13.88 -18.16 18.06
N ARG A 220 -12.80 -17.66 18.67
CA ARG A 220 -12.82 -17.30 20.09
C ARG A 220 -13.64 -16.05 20.39
N THR A 221 -13.48 -14.97 19.62
CA THR A 221 -14.23 -13.72 19.83
C THR A 221 -15.71 -13.91 19.56
N SER A 222 -16.09 -14.80 18.66
CA SER A 222 -17.50 -15.15 18.40
C SER A 222 -18.17 -15.87 19.58
N LEU A 223 -17.39 -16.48 20.48
CA LEU A 223 -17.89 -17.12 21.69
C LEU A 223 -18.04 -16.14 22.88
N LEU A 224 -17.63 -14.88 22.73
CA LEU A 224 -17.77 -13.87 23.78
C LEU A 224 -19.19 -13.29 23.82
N ASP A 225 -19.67 -13.01 25.02
CA ASP A 225 -20.97 -12.39 25.23
C ASP A 225 -21.02 -10.98 24.61
N GLY A 226 -22.02 -10.72 23.76
CA GLY A 226 -22.15 -9.45 23.05
C GLY A 226 -21.47 -9.41 21.67
N ALA A 227 -20.76 -10.45 21.25
CA ALA A 227 -20.15 -10.52 19.92
C ALA A 227 -21.19 -10.35 18.78
N GLY A 228 -22.38 -10.92 18.95
CA GLY A 228 -23.48 -10.79 18.00
C GLY A 228 -23.94 -9.35 17.77
N LEU A 229 -23.85 -8.48 18.79
CA LEU A 229 -24.19 -7.07 18.66
C LEU A 229 -23.20 -6.36 17.72
N GLY A 230 -21.91 -6.68 17.89
CA GLY A 230 -20.82 -6.19 17.04
C GLY A 230 -20.96 -6.60 15.58
N ILE A 231 -21.19 -7.89 15.34
CA ILE A 231 -21.38 -8.44 13.99
C ILE A 231 -22.65 -7.87 13.35
N ARG A 232 -23.72 -7.68 14.12
CA ARG A 232 -24.94 -7.03 13.63
C ARG A 232 -24.65 -5.60 13.19
N TYR A 233 -23.90 -4.83 13.97
CA TYR A 233 -23.50 -3.47 13.56
C TYR A 233 -22.64 -3.49 12.30
N TYR A 234 -21.69 -4.43 12.20
CA TYR A 234 -20.82 -4.58 11.03
C TYR A 234 -21.62 -4.79 9.73
N LEU A 235 -22.67 -5.62 9.78
CA LEU A 235 -23.43 -6.01 8.59
C LEU A 235 -24.65 -5.13 8.33
N THR A 236 -25.16 -4.41 9.32
CA THR A 236 -26.34 -3.54 9.14
C THR A 236 -25.94 -2.32 8.30
N PRO A 237 -26.53 -2.14 7.11
CA PRO A 237 -26.17 -1.03 6.24
C PRO A 237 -26.87 0.26 6.66
N ASP A 238 -26.11 1.34 6.82
CA ASP A 238 -26.66 2.70 6.89
C ASP A 238 -26.58 3.35 5.51
N TRP A 239 -27.70 3.28 4.77
CA TRP A 239 -27.80 3.80 3.41
C TRP A 239 -27.61 5.31 3.32
N SER A 240 -27.84 6.06 4.41
CA SER A 240 -27.65 7.51 4.43
C SER A 240 -26.19 7.92 4.24
N LYS A 241 -25.25 7.02 4.56
CA LYS A 241 -23.81 7.25 4.43
C LYS A 241 -23.30 7.02 3.01
N VAL A 242 -23.95 6.21 2.19
CA VAL A 242 -23.46 5.87 0.83
C VAL A 242 -23.47 7.08 -0.10
N SER A 243 -24.40 8.01 0.10
CA SER A 243 -24.45 9.28 -0.63
C SER A 243 -23.37 10.27 -0.20
N ASP A 244 -22.72 10.06 0.94
CA ASP A 244 -21.62 10.91 1.40
C ASP A 244 -20.35 10.60 0.61
N PHE A 245 -19.80 11.60 -0.07
CA PHE A 245 -18.57 11.46 -0.83
C PHE A 245 -17.39 11.00 0.05
N GLN A 246 -17.36 11.36 1.34
CA GLN A 246 -16.29 10.96 2.24
C GLN A 246 -16.16 9.43 2.32
N VAL A 247 -17.28 8.70 2.17
CA VAL A 247 -17.31 7.23 2.16
C VAL A 247 -16.57 6.66 0.95
N TRP A 248 -16.79 7.23 -0.24
CA TRP A 248 -16.13 6.79 -1.48
C TRP A 248 -14.64 7.11 -1.48
N ARG A 249 -14.28 8.29 -0.97
CA ARG A 249 -12.88 8.68 -0.79
C ARG A 249 -12.15 7.74 0.17
N ASP A 250 -12.74 7.46 1.34
CA ASP A 250 -12.16 6.56 2.32
C ASP A 250 -12.03 5.12 1.77
N ALA A 251 -13.01 4.66 0.99
CA ALA A 251 -12.96 3.38 0.30
C ALA A 251 -11.84 3.34 -0.75
N ALA A 252 -11.69 4.38 -1.58
CA ALA A 252 -10.62 4.46 -2.56
C ALA A 252 -9.25 4.45 -1.90
N GLY A 253 -9.09 5.26 -0.85
CA GLY A 253 -7.89 5.29 -0.03
C GLY A 253 -7.49 3.94 0.54
N GLN A 254 -8.48 3.18 1.02
CA GLN A 254 -8.25 1.81 1.47
C GLN A 254 -7.82 0.89 0.33
N VAL A 255 -8.45 0.96 -0.85
CA VAL A 255 -8.10 0.11 -2.01
C VAL A 255 -6.65 0.34 -2.44
N PHE A 256 -6.25 1.61 -2.63
CA PHE A 256 -4.88 1.97 -3.01
C PHE A 256 -3.86 1.52 -1.97
N PHE A 257 -4.13 1.85 -0.70
CA PHE A 257 -3.21 1.55 0.40
C PHE A 257 -3.10 0.04 0.68
N SER A 258 -4.20 -0.72 0.58
CA SER A 258 -4.21 -2.17 0.79
C SER A 258 -3.49 -2.88 -0.35
N LEU A 259 -3.88 -2.63 -1.59
CA LEU A 259 -3.27 -3.31 -2.74
C LEU A 259 -1.80 -2.91 -2.99
N GLY A 260 -1.34 -1.80 -2.40
CA GLY A 260 0.01 -1.29 -2.66
C GLY A 260 0.18 -0.71 -4.07
N VAL A 261 -0.93 -0.32 -4.71
CA VAL A 261 -0.93 0.35 -6.02
C VAL A 261 -0.48 1.79 -5.85
N GLY A 262 0.35 2.28 -6.78
CA GLY A 262 0.95 3.61 -6.77
C GLY A 262 2.24 3.70 -5.95
N PHE A 263 2.68 2.62 -5.30
CA PHE A 263 3.97 2.56 -4.59
C PHE A 263 5.10 1.99 -5.46
N GLY A 264 4.77 1.37 -6.60
CA GLY A 264 5.74 0.76 -7.52
C GLY A 264 6.33 -0.57 -7.03
N SER A 265 5.87 -1.12 -5.91
CA SER A 265 6.33 -2.43 -5.40
C SER A 265 5.88 -3.57 -6.32
N LEU A 266 4.70 -3.46 -6.93
CA LEU A 266 4.19 -4.42 -7.90
C LEU A 266 5.04 -4.41 -9.18
N ILE A 267 5.44 -3.23 -9.65
CA ILE A 267 6.38 -3.06 -10.77
C ILE A 267 7.73 -3.70 -10.42
N ALA A 268 8.27 -3.40 -9.23
CA ALA A 268 9.55 -3.94 -8.79
C ALA A 268 9.54 -5.48 -8.69
N TYR A 269 8.49 -6.08 -8.13
CA TYR A 269 8.38 -7.54 -8.03
C TYR A 269 8.17 -8.22 -9.37
N SER A 270 7.26 -7.71 -10.19
CA SER A 270 6.99 -8.27 -11.52
C SER A 270 8.19 -8.11 -12.47
N SER A 271 9.09 -7.14 -12.24
CA SER A 271 10.31 -6.97 -13.03
C SER A 271 11.23 -8.19 -13.05
N SER A 272 11.14 -9.04 -12.02
CA SER A 272 11.94 -10.27 -11.89
C SER A 272 11.20 -11.52 -12.39
N ASN A 273 9.99 -11.37 -12.93
CA ASN A 273 9.26 -12.48 -13.51
C ASN A 273 9.83 -12.94 -14.86
N ASP A 274 9.55 -14.19 -15.17
CA ASP A 274 9.68 -14.71 -16.53
C ASP A 274 8.73 -13.95 -17.46
N PHE A 275 9.19 -13.61 -18.66
CA PHE A 275 8.43 -12.76 -19.61
C PHE A 275 7.04 -13.33 -19.97
N HIS A 276 6.93 -14.66 -20.02
CA HIS A 276 5.67 -15.38 -20.30
C HIS A 276 4.98 -15.93 -19.06
N ASN A 277 5.27 -15.40 -17.86
CA ASN A 277 4.52 -15.76 -16.66
C ASN A 277 3.07 -15.25 -16.80
N ASN A 278 2.10 -16.13 -16.55
CA ASN A 278 0.70 -15.77 -16.59
C ASN A 278 0.27 -15.13 -15.25
N TYR A 279 0.40 -13.82 -15.17
CA TYR A 279 0.03 -13.03 -13.99
C TYR A 279 -1.46 -12.65 -13.94
N PHE A 280 -2.25 -12.91 -15.00
CA PHE A 280 -3.67 -12.50 -15.02
C PHE A 280 -4.50 -13.17 -13.93
N ILE A 281 -4.45 -14.51 -13.86
CA ILE A 281 -5.16 -15.28 -12.83
C ILE A 281 -4.57 -14.97 -11.45
N GLN A 282 -3.25 -14.80 -11.38
CA GLN A 282 -2.54 -14.45 -10.14
C GLN A 282 -3.03 -13.12 -9.57
N CYS A 283 -3.22 -12.11 -10.42
CA CYS A 283 -3.76 -10.80 -10.08
C CYS A 283 -5.17 -10.92 -9.48
N ILE A 284 -6.08 -11.65 -10.14
CA ILE A 284 -7.45 -11.86 -9.62
C ILE A 284 -7.43 -12.54 -8.24
N ILE A 285 -6.61 -13.58 -8.08
CA ILE A 285 -6.49 -14.29 -6.80
C ILE A 285 -6.00 -13.36 -5.70
N VAL A 286 -4.92 -12.61 -5.94
CA VAL A 286 -4.32 -11.73 -4.93
C VAL A 286 -5.30 -10.63 -4.52
N VAL A 287 -5.92 -9.97 -5.49
CA VAL A 287 -6.86 -8.88 -5.25
C VAL A 287 -8.11 -9.38 -4.49
N ALA A 288 -8.61 -10.57 -4.84
CA ALA A 288 -9.70 -11.20 -4.10
C ALA A 288 -9.28 -11.59 -2.67
N CYS A 289 -8.09 -12.18 -2.49
CA CYS A 289 -7.56 -12.52 -1.18
C CYS A 289 -7.41 -11.29 -0.29
N ASP A 290 -6.86 -10.19 -0.80
CA ASP A 290 -6.71 -8.94 -0.06
C ASP A 290 -8.06 -8.38 0.43
N CYS A 291 -9.03 -8.27 -0.48
CA CYS A 291 -10.39 -7.82 -0.18
C CYS A 291 -11.08 -8.72 0.87
N LEU A 292 -11.04 -10.04 0.67
CA LEU A 292 -11.66 -11.01 1.58
C LEU A 292 -10.97 -11.02 2.95
N THR A 293 -9.65 -10.78 3.00
CA THR A 293 -8.92 -10.71 4.27
C THR A 293 -9.36 -9.53 5.11
N GLY A 294 -9.58 -8.36 4.49
CA GLY A 294 -10.14 -7.20 5.18
C GLY A 294 -11.51 -7.52 5.78
N ILE A 295 -12.40 -8.12 4.99
CA ILE A 295 -13.74 -8.50 5.44
C ILE A 295 -13.68 -9.51 6.59
N PHE A 296 -12.81 -10.51 6.47
CA PHE A 296 -12.60 -11.54 7.47
C PHE A 296 -12.08 -10.97 8.79
N ALA A 297 -11.05 -10.12 8.74
CA ALA A 297 -10.55 -9.42 9.93
C ALA A 297 -11.62 -8.50 10.55
N GLY A 298 -12.48 -7.91 9.72
CA GLY A 298 -13.66 -7.15 10.14
C GLY A 298 -14.54 -7.93 11.12
N PHE A 299 -14.92 -9.16 10.79
CA PHE A 299 -15.72 -10.00 11.71
C PHE A 299 -15.05 -10.14 13.09
N THR A 300 -13.74 -10.40 13.12
CA THR A 300 -13.00 -10.55 14.38
C THR A 300 -12.97 -9.25 15.20
N VAL A 301 -12.73 -8.10 14.55
CA VAL A 301 -12.73 -6.79 15.23
C VAL A 301 -14.11 -6.46 15.78
N PHE A 302 -15.14 -6.56 14.95
CA PHE A 302 -16.48 -6.16 15.35
C PHE A 302 -17.05 -7.08 16.44
N ALA A 303 -16.81 -8.39 16.38
CA ALA A 303 -17.14 -9.30 17.48
C ALA A 303 -16.53 -8.82 18.82
N THR A 304 -15.26 -8.41 18.79
CA THR A 304 -14.56 -7.87 19.96
C THR A 304 -15.18 -6.55 20.44
N ILE A 305 -15.45 -5.61 19.53
CA ILE A 305 -16.07 -4.32 19.87
C ILE A 305 -17.45 -4.53 20.50
N GLY A 306 -18.25 -5.48 20.00
CA GLY A 306 -19.55 -5.82 20.57
C GLY A 306 -19.47 -6.28 22.02
N PHE A 307 -18.50 -7.16 22.33
CA PHE A 307 -18.20 -7.57 23.69
C PHE A 307 -17.80 -6.38 24.59
N LEU A 308 -16.91 -5.51 24.12
CA LEU A 308 -16.48 -4.33 24.88
C LEU A 308 -17.62 -3.33 25.10
N ALA A 309 -18.50 -3.16 24.12
CA ALA A 309 -19.66 -2.29 24.24
C ALA A 309 -20.57 -2.72 25.39
N VAL A 310 -20.82 -4.04 25.51
CA VAL A 310 -21.64 -4.60 26.59
C VAL A 310 -20.96 -4.43 27.96
N LYS A 311 -19.65 -4.69 28.08
CA LYS A 311 -18.94 -4.60 29.37
C LYS A 311 -18.66 -3.17 29.85
N LEU A 312 -18.25 -2.26 28.97
CA LEU A 312 -17.78 -0.92 29.36
C LEU A 312 -18.77 0.21 29.07
N ARG A 313 -19.61 0.08 28.05
CA ARG A 313 -20.30 1.22 27.40
C ARG A 313 -21.81 1.05 27.33
N GLY A 314 -22.38 0.24 28.22
CA GLY A 314 -23.83 0.03 28.33
C GLY A 314 -24.48 -0.53 27.06
N GLY A 315 -23.71 -1.25 26.24
CA GLY A 315 -24.15 -1.80 24.95
C GLY A 315 -24.06 -0.82 23.76
N ASP A 316 -23.56 0.40 23.94
CA ASP A 316 -23.42 1.37 22.85
C ASP A 316 -22.12 1.16 22.07
N ILE A 317 -22.22 0.49 20.92
CA ILE A 317 -21.11 0.26 20.00
C ILE A 317 -20.55 1.58 19.44
N THR A 318 -21.36 2.63 19.33
CA THR A 318 -20.92 3.91 18.74
C THR A 318 -19.89 4.64 19.60
N LYS A 319 -19.87 4.29 20.89
CA LYS A 319 -18.87 4.77 21.84
C LYS A 319 -17.68 3.83 21.91
N ALA A 320 -17.82 2.58 21.44
CA ALA A 320 -16.91 1.47 21.67
C ALA A 320 -15.69 1.43 20.73
N ALA A 321 -15.82 1.90 19.48
CA ALA A 321 -14.75 1.79 18.50
C ALA A 321 -13.69 2.89 18.64
N ILE A 322 -12.42 2.48 18.62
CA ILE A 322 -11.26 3.37 18.62
C ILE A 322 -10.72 3.45 17.18
N GLY A 323 -10.31 4.64 16.75
CA GLY A 323 -9.78 4.84 15.39
C GLY A 323 -8.29 4.50 15.24
N GLY A 324 -7.91 4.05 14.05
CA GLY A 324 -6.51 3.88 13.65
C GLY A 324 -5.78 2.77 14.43
N PRO A 325 -4.50 2.99 14.82
CA PRO A 325 -3.68 1.97 15.48
C PRO A 325 -4.27 1.38 16.78
N GLY A 326 -5.18 2.12 17.43
CA GLY A 326 -5.86 1.66 18.64
C GLY A 326 -6.67 0.37 18.44
N LEU A 327 -7.14 0.04 17.23
CA LEU A 327 -7.80 -1.25 17.03
C LEU A 327 -6.83 -2.43 17.25
N ALA A 328 -5.63 -2.38 16.66
CA ALA A 328 -4.64 -3.45 16.84
C ALA A 328 -4.00 -3.46 18.23
N PHE A 329 -3.82 -2.29 18.84
CA PHE A 329 -3.04 -2.16 20.07
C PHE A 329 -3.86 -1.92 21.34
N ILE A 330 -5.17 -1.74 21.23
CA ILE A 330 -6.08 -1.59 22.38
C ILE A 330 -7.19 -2.65 22.32
N ILE A 331 -7.95 -2.69 21.22
CA ILE A 331 -9.13 -3.57 21.11
C ILE A 331 -8.75 -5.05 21.08
N TYR A 332 -7.81 -5.47 20.23
CA TYR A 332 -7.38 -6.86 20.19
C TYR A 332 -6.69 -7.35 21.47
N PRO A 333 -5.73 -6.59 22.06
CA PRO A 333 -5.07 -7.02 23.29
C PRO A 333 -6.04 -7.12 24.45
N GLU A 334 -7.04 -6.24 24.50
CA GLU A 334 -8.14 -6.33 25.46
C GLU A 334 -8.95 -7.63 25.27
N ALA A 335 -9.32 -7.98 24.03
CA ALA A 335 -10.01 -9.25 23.75
C ALA A 335 -9.19 -10.47 24.19
N ILE A 336 -7.89 -10.44 23.90
CA ILE A 336 -6.95 -11.54 24.19
C ILE A 336 -6.79 -11.71 25.70
N SER A 337 -6.80 -10.62 26.48
CA SER A 337 -6.77 -10.68 27.95
C SER A 337 -7.93 -11.45 28.56
N GLN A 338 -9.06 -11.58 27.84
CA GLN A 338 -10.24 -12.33 28.28
C GLN A 338 -10.16 -13.84 27.96
N MET A 339 -9.08 -14.28 27.31
CA MET A 339 -8.87 -15.69 26.95
C MET A 339 -8.12 -16.44 28.05
N SER A 340 -8.47 -17.71 28.26
CA SER A 340 -7.60 -18.61 29.02
C SER A 340 -6.24 -18.71 28.30
N ASP A 341 -5.15 -18.66 29.06
CA ASP A 341 -3.78 -18.61 28.52
C ASP A 341 -3.52 -17.39 27.60
N SER A 342 -4.07 -16.23 27.97
CA SER A 342 -3.98 -14.96 27.23
C SER A 342 -2.57 -14.62 26.73
N SER A 343 -1.52 -14.93 27.50
CA SER A 343 -0.13 -14.69 27.11
C SER A 343 0.28 -15.45 25.84
N VAL A 344 -0.16 -16.71 25.67
CA VAL A 344 0.16 -17.51 24.48
C VAL A 344 -0.51 -16.92 23.24
N PHE A 345 -1.79 -16.57 23.35
CA PHE A 345 -2.53 -15.91 22.27
C PHE A 345 -1.94 -14.54 21.92
N ALA A 346 -1.50 -13.76 22.92
CA ALA A 346 -0.84 -12.48 22.70
C ALA A 346 0.47 -12.66 21.91
N VAL A 347 1.32 -13.63 22.28
CA VAL A 347 2.57 -13.94 21.55
C VAL A 347 2.27 -14.22 20.08
N PHE A 348 1.30 -15.08 19.77
CA PHE A 348 0.97 -15.41 18.39
C PHE A 348 0.30 -14.26 17.62
N PHE A 349 -0.55 -13.47 18.29
CA PHE A 349 -1.19 -12.30 17.68
C PHE A 349 -0.19 -11.21 17.32
N PHE A 350 0.71 -10.83 18.24
CA PHE A 350 1.70 -9.81 17.95
C PHE A 350 2.78 -10.32 17.00
N LEU A 351 3.12 -11.62 17.04
CA LEU A 351 3.93 -12.24 16.00
C LEU A 351 3.26 -12.15 14.63
N MET A 352 1.96 -12.40 14.54
CA MET A 352 1.18 -12.21 13.32
C MET A 352 1.26 -10.75 12.83
N LEU A 353 1.06 -9.76 13.71
CA LEU A 353 1.13 -8.35 13.32
C LEU A 353 2.52 -7.96 12.79
N ILE A 354 3.59 -8.46 13.41
CA ILE A 354 4.96 -8.28 12.91
C ILE A 354 5.10 -8.91 11.52
N ILE A 355 4.64 -10.15 11.36
CA ILE A 355 4.73 -10.91 10.11
C ILE A 355 3.97 -10.21 8.96
N ILE A 356 2.73 -9.78 9.20
CA ILE A 356 1.92 -9.00 8.23
C ILE A 356 2.63 -7.70 7.88
N GLY A 357 3.13 -6.98 8.89
CA GLY A 357 3.84 -5.73 8.67
C GLY A 357 5.10 -5.90 7.82
N LEU A 358 5.87 -6.96 8.10
CA LEU A 358 7.09 -7.28 7.36
C LEU A 358 6.81 -7.58 5.89
N GLY A 359 5.70 -8.27 5.58
CA GLY A 359 5.28 -8.57 4.20
C GLY A 359 5.20 -7.31 3.32
N SER A 360 4.46 -6.30 3.76
CA SER A 360 4.36 -5.01 3.05
C SER A 360 5.66 -4.21 3.09
N GLN A 361 6.41 -4.25 4.20
CA GLN A 361 7.70 -3.56 4.31
C GLN A 361 8.76 -4.08 3.34
N PHE A 362 8.71 -5.38 3.01
CA PHE A 362 9.58 -5.95 1.99
C PHE A 362 9.38 -5.29 0.63
N GLY A 363 8.13 -5.02 0.25
CA GLY A 363 7.80 -4.38 -1.02
C GLY A 363 8.27 -2.93 -1.07
N GLY A 364 7.84 -2.14 -0.10
CA GLY A 364 8.20 -0.71 -0.04
C GLY A 364 9.71 -0.47 0.01
N THR A 365 10.44 -1.25 0.81
CA THR A 365 11.90 -1.10 0.92
C THR A 365 12.61 -1.60 -0.35
N ASP A 366 12.12 -2.67 -0.99
CA ASP A 366 12.72 -3.19 -2.22
C ASP A 366 12.60 -2.23 -3.40
N VAL A 367 11.53 -1.41 -3.47
CA VAL A 367 11.40 -0.34 -4.47
C VAL A 367 12.57 0.64 -4.38
N VAL A 368 12.86 1.12 -3.17
CA VAL A 368 13.94 2.09 -2.93
C VAL A 368 15.30 1.48 -3.24
N VAL A 369 15.55 0.27 -2.74
CA VAL A 369 16.82 -0.45 -2.96
C VAL A 369 17.03 -0.75 -4.45
N THR A 370 16.00 -1.21 -5.15
CA THR A 370 16.07 -1.53 -6.58
C THR A 370 16.32 -0.27 -7.41
N ALA A 371 15.63 0.83 -7.10
CA ALA A 371 15.88 2.10 -7.78
C ALA A 371 17.34 2.56 -7.62
N ILE A 372 17.90 2.53 -6.40
CA ILE A 372 19.30 2.93 -6.16
C ILE A 372 20.27 2.01 -6.92
N LEU A 373 20.07 0.69 -6.86
CA LEU A 373 20.93 -0.28 -7.57
C LEU A 373 20.86 -0.12 -9.09
N GLN A 374 19.74 0.35 -9.64
CA GLN A 374 19.61 0.63 -11.05
C GLN A 374 20.50 1.80 -11.47
N TYR A 375 20.56 2.89 -10.69
CA TYR A 375 21.42 4.04 -10.98
C TYR A 375 22.89 3.81 -10.60
N PHE A 376 23.15 3.00 -9.57
CA PHE A 376 24.50 2.71 -9.05
C PHE A 376 24.77 1.19 -9.04
N PRO A 377 24.95 0.56 -10.22
CA PRO A 377 25.06 -0.90 -10.34
C PRO A 377 26.33 -1.49 -9.70
N HIS A 378 27.35 -0.67 -9.43
CA HIS A 378 28.58 -1.10 -8.76
C HIS A 378 28.39 -1.42 -7.28
N LEU A 379 27.31 -0.92 -6.64
CA LEU A 379 27.04 -1.16 -5.23
C LEU A 379 26.46 -2.57 -5.03
N LYS A 380 26.93 -3.25 -3.99
CA LYS A 380 26.35 -4.55 -3.60
C LYS A 380 25.01 -4.31 -2.91
N ARG A 381 24.00 -5.10 -3.26
CA ARG A 381 22.63 -4.99 -2.70
C ARG A 381 22.60 -4.91 -1.18
N TRP A 382 23.33 -5.76 -0.47
CA TRP A 382 23.35 -5.77 1.00
C TRP A 382 23.84 -4.45 1.60
N MET A 383 24.78 -3.75 0.94
CA MET A 383 25.25 -2.44 1.38
C MET A 383 24.15 -1.40 1.22
N VAL A 384 23.46 -1.40 0.08
CA VAL A 384 22.34 -0.49 -0.19
C VAL A 384 21.20 -0.72 0.80
N VAL A 385 20.86 -1.97 1.10
CA VAL A 385 19.83 -2.32 2.09
C VAL A 385 20.18 -1.76 3.47
N ILE A 386 21.44 -1.90 3.92
CA ILE A 386 21.89 -1.35 5.21
C ILE A 386 21.80 0.18 5.22
N ILE A 387 22.30 0.85 4.17
CA ILE A 387 22.25 2.31 4.06
C ILE A 387 20.81 2.82 4.11
N VAL A 388 19.93 2.24 3.29
CA VAL A 388 18.50 2.61 3.25
C VAL A 388 17.85 2.39 4.61
N SER A 389 18.12 1.26 5.27
CA SER A 389 17.56 0.95 6.59
C SER A 389 18.04 1.90 7.68
N ILE A 390 19.32 2.30 7.66
CA ILE A 390 19.88 3.28 8.60
C ILE A 390 19.24 4.66 8.37
N CYS A 391 19.18 5.12 7.12
CA CYS A 391 18.56 6.41 6.78
C CYS A 391 17.08 6.44 7.19
N ALA A 392 16.33 5.39 6.86
CA ALA A 392 14.92 5.30 7.18
C ALA A 392 14.69 5.16 8.70
N PHE A 393 15.56 4.45 9.43
CA PHE A 393 15.55 4.42 10.90
C PHE A 393 15.68 5.83 11.50
N LEU A 394 16.68 6.61 11.05
CA LEU A 394 16.91 7.96 11.57
C LEU A 394 15.72 8.90 11.28
N ILE A 395 15.15 8.83 10.07
CA ILE A 395 13.95 9.59 9.67
C ILE A 395 12.72 9.16 10.48
N SER A 396 12.69 7.92 10.97
CA SER A 396 11.55 7.37 11.73
C SER A 396 11.54 7.78 13.20
N ILE A 397 12.65 8.29 13.76
CA ILE A 397 12.77 8.64 15.19
C ILE A 397 11.69 9.65 15.66
N PRO A 398 11.37 10.74 14.93
CA PRO A 398 10.34 11.69 15.36
C PRO A 398 8.96 11.06 15.60
N PHE A 399 8.63 9.97 14.91
CA PHE A 399 7.37 9.26 15.13
C PHE A 399 7.31 8.51 16.47
N THR A 400 8.44 8.35 17.16
CA THR A 400 8.54 7.73 18.49
C THR A 400 8.42 8.74 19.64
N CYS A 401 8.28 10.04 19.33
CA CYS A 401 8.01 11.07 20.32
C CYS A 401 6.57 11.00 20.86
N ARG A 402 6.31 11.71 21.96
CA ARG A 402 4.98 11.80 22.60
C ARG A 402 3.89 12.30 21.64
N GLY A 403 4.24 13.27 20.78
CA GLY A 403 3.37 13.77 19.71
C GLY A 403 3.44 12.98 18.39
N GLY A 404 4.19 11.87 18.37
CA GLY A 404 4.49 11.10 17.16
C GLY A 404 3.26 10.48 16.49
N ILE A 405 2.22 10.16 17.25
CA ILE A 405 0.94 9.64 16.72
C ILE A 405 0.21 10.68 15.85
N TYR A 406 0.32 11.97 16.19
CA TYR A 406 -0.26 13.05 15.38
C TYR A 406 0.51 13.24 14.08
N LEU A 407 1.85 13.16 14.14
CA LEU A 407 2.71 13.19 12.95
C LEU A 407 2.43 11.97 12.04
N PHE A 408 2.33 10.77 12.61
CA PHE A 408 1.93 9.56 11.90
C PHE A 408 0.61 9.75 11.16
N THR A 409 -0.41 10.27 11.85
CA THR A 409 -1.74 10.50 11.27
C THR A 409 -1.68 11.52 10.12
N LEU A 410 -0.94 12.62 10.30
CA LEU A 410 -0.78 13.66 9.27
C LEU A 410 -0.08 13.12 8.02
N VAL A 411 1.06 12.44 8.20
CA VAL A 411 1.86 11.90 7.08
C VAL A 411 1.08 10.80 6.36
N SER A 412 0.44 9.88 7.10
CA SER A 412 -0.32 8.79 6.50
C SER A 412 -1.50 9.28 5.66
N GLU A 413 -2.15 10.38 6.03
CA GLU A 413 -3.28 10.93 5.27
C GLU A 413 -2.80 11.62 3.98
N TYR A 414 -1.79 12.50 4.06
CA TYR A 414 -1.37 13.28 2.89
C TYR A 414 -0.43 12.52 1.95
N ALA A 415 0.49 11.70 2.47
CA ALA A 415 1.40 10.92 1.64
C ALA A 415 0.71 9.65 1.12
N ALA A 416 0.21 8.80 2.01
CA ALA A 416 -0.22 7.44 1.65
C ALA A 416 -1.70 7.28 1.29
N ASN A 417 -2.51 8.34 1.38
CA ASN A 417 -3.91 8.33 0.95
C ASN A 417 -4.09 9.22 -0.28
N LEU A 418 -3.88 10.52 -0.11
CA LEU A 418 -4.20 11.51 -1.15
C LEU A 418 -3.28 11.44 -2.37
N SER A 419 -1.96 11.29 -2.16
CA SER A 419 -1.01 11.33 -3.27
C SER A 419 -1.15 10.14 -4.24
N LEU A 420 -1.55 8.97 -3.73
CA LEU A 420 -1.71 7.75 -4.54
C LEU A 420 -2.83 7.86 -5.58
N VAL A 421 -3.91 8.58 -5.28
CA VAL A 421 -5.00 8.81 -6.23
C VAL A 421 -4.49 9.60 -7.45
N VAL A 422 -3.64 10.61 -7.21
CA VAL A 422 -3.03 11.42 -8.27
C VAL A 422 -2.02 10.60 -9.06
N ILE A 423 -1.17 9.82 -8.38
CA ILE A 423 -0.24 8.90 -9.03
C ILE A 423 -1.03 7.95 -9.94
N GLY A 424 -2.01 7.22 -9.41
CA GLY A 424 -2.84 6.30 -10.18
C GLY A 424 -3.58 6.94 -11.35
N PHE A 425 -4.01 8.20 -11.23
CA PHE A 425 -4.60 8.93 -12.34
C PHE A 425 -3.59 9.12 -13.48
N PHE A 426 -2.40 9.63 -13.17
CA PHE A 426 -1.36 9.83 -14.20
C PHE A 426 -0.83 8.52 -14.78
N GLU A 427 -0.78 7.44 -14.00
CA GLU A 427 -0.44 6.10 -14.52
C GLU A 427 -1.39 5.68 -15.65
N VAL A 428 -2.71 5.78 -15.41
CA VAL A 428 -3.72 5.40 -16.39
C VAL A 428 -3.69 6.34 -17.59
N ILE A 429 -3.57 7.65 -17.39
CA ILE A 429 -3.47 8.61 -18.49
C ILE A 429 -2.24 8.33 -19.35
N THR A 430 -1.08 8.12 -18.74
CA THR A 430 0.15 7.81 -19.48
C THR A 430 0.01 6.52 -20.29
N ILE A 431 -0.49 5.43 -19.71
CA ILE A 431 -0.56 4.14 -20.40
C ILE A 431 -1.70 4.11 -21.44
N ALA A 432 -2.92 4.50 -21.06
CA ALA A 432 -4.09 4.34 -21.91
C ALA A 432 -4.19 5.41 -23.02
N TYR A 433 -3.73 6.63 -22.75
CA TYR A 433 -3.92 7.77 -23.66
C TYR A 433 -2.63 8.26 -24.32
N VAL A 434 -1.52 8.36 -23.58
CA VAL A 434 -0.27 8.90 -24.14
C VAL A 434 0.51 7.83 -24.89
N TYR A 435 0.81 6.71 -24.23
CA TYR A 435 1.41 5.54 -24.86
C TYR A 435 0.42 4.84 -25.80
N GLY A 436 -0.85 4.85 -25.42
CA GLY A 436 -1.96 4.33 -26.21
C GLY A 436 -2.35 2.92 -25.78
N PHE A 437 -3.65 2.75 -25.49
CA PHE A 437 -4.23 1.48 -25.07
C PHE A 437 -3.87 0.32 -26.01
N ASN A 438 -4.00 0.51 -27.32
CA ASN A 438 -3.73 -0.55 -28.30
C ASN A 438 -2.26 -1.00 -28.29
N ASN A 439 -1.32 -0.07 -28.07
CA ASN A 439 0.10 -0.38 -27.98
C ASN A 439 0.37 -1.23 -26.75
N PHE A 440 -0.14 -0.81 -25.58
CA PHE A 440 0.05 -1.57 -24.35
C PHE A 440 -0.64 -2.93 -24.37
N MET A 441 -1.82 -3.00 -25.00
CA MET A 441 -2.46 -4.28 -25.23
C MET A 441 -1.56 -5.18 -26.08
N ASN A 442 -0.97 -4.70 -27.16
CA ASN A 442 -0.03 -5.48 -27.98
C ASN A 442 1.17 -5.98 -27.17
N ASP A 443 1.73 -5.17 -26.26
CA ASP A 443 2.79 -5.62 -25.33
C ASP A 443 2.33 -6.76 -24.42
N ILE A 444 1.11 -6.64 -23.89
CA ILE A 444 0.48 -7.70 -23.10
C ILE A 444 0.28 -8.97 -23.96
N LYS A 445 -0.04 -8.82 -25.25
CA LYS A 445 -0.16 -9.94 -26.20
C LYS A 445 1.17 -10.67 -26.37
N LEU A 446 2.28 -9.92 -26.43
CA LEU A 446 3.62 -10.49 -26.55
C LEU A 446 3.98 -11.31 -25.29
N MET A 447 3.56 -10.87 -24.11
CA MET A 447 3.78 -11.60 -22.86
C MET A 447 2.85 -12.82 -22.69
N LEU A 448 1.54 -12.65 -22.87
CA LEU A 448 0.51 -13.61 -22.44
C LEU A 448 -0.20 -14.35 -23.59
N GLY A 449 0.03 -13.96 -24.84
CA GLY A 449 -0.71 -14.47 -26.00
C GLY A 449 -2.16 -13.96 -26.07
N LYS A 450 -3.09 -14.79 -26.57
CA LYS A 450 -4.49 -14.40 -26.84
C LYS A 450 -5.42 -14.33 -25.61
N ARG A 451 -4.94 -14.65 -24.40
CA ARG A 451 -5.79 -14.73 -23.19
C ARG A 451 -5.74 -13.43 -22.40
N ARG A 452 -6.62 -12.47 -22.71
CA ARG A 452 -6.68 -11.16 -22.04
C ARG A 452 -8.10 -10.57 -22.07
N PRO A 453 -8.60 -9.95 -20.98
CA PRO A 453 -9.94 -9.38 -20.94
C PRO A 453 -9.96 -7.97 -21.54
N GLU A 454 -9.75 -7.85 -22.85
CA GLU A 454 -9.58 -6.57 -23.56
C GLU A 454 -10.71 -5.58 -23.30
N TYR A 455 -11.96 -6.05 -23.39
CA TYR A 455 -13.13 -5.19 -23.18
C TYR A 455 -13.19 -4.61 -21.77
N TYR A 456 -12.94 -5.45 -20.76
CA TYR A 456 -12.90 -5.00 -19.37
C TYR A 456 -11.79 -3.97 -19.16
N LEU A 457 -10.58 -4.24 -19.65
CA LEU A 457 -9.44 -3.31 -19.52
C LEU A 457 -9.68 -2.01 -20.26
N PHE A 458 -10.32 -2.06 -21.44
CA PHE A 458 -10.72 -0.87 -22.18
C PHE A 458 -11.69 -0.01 -21.37
N VAL A 459 -12.76 -0.62 -20.84
CA VAL A 459 -13.74 0.11 -20.02
C VAL A 459 -13.06 0.69 -18.77
N THR A 460 -12.21 -0.08 -18.08
CA THR A 460 -11.59 0.39 -16.84
C THR A 460 -10.47 1.41 -17.05
N TRP A 461 -9.58 1.22 -18.02
CA TRP A 461 -8.45 2.13 -18.22
C TRP A 461 -8.81 3.33 -19.08
N CYS A 462 -9.68 3.18 -20.07
CA CYS A 462 -10.04 4.28 -20.96
C CYS A 462 -11.27 5.05 -20.46
N VAL A 463 -12.21 4.44 -19.74
CA VAL A 463 -13.46 5.14 -19.38
C VAL A 463 -13.60 5.35 -17.88
N THR A 464 -13.86 4.28 -17.12
CA THR A 464 -14.29 4.41 -15.72
C THR A 464 -13.13 4.84 -14.81
N GLY A 465 -11.92 4.32 -15.02
CA GLY A 465 -10.75 4.60 -14.19
C GLY A 465 -10.40 6.09 -14.12
N PRO A 466 -10.12 6.75 -15.26
CA PRO A 466 -9.83 8.18 -15.27
C PRO A 466 -10.95 9.02 -14.66
N ILE A 467 -12.21 8.71 -14.98
CA ILE A 467 -13.38 9.45 -14.47
C ILE A 467 -13.49 9.31 -12.94
N ILE A 468 -13.43 8.09 -12.42
CA ILE A 468 -13.56 7.82 -10.99
C ILE A 468 -12.40 8.47 -10.22
N LEU A 469 -11.15 8.34 -10.70
CA LEU A 469 -9.99 8.95 -10.05
C LEU A 469 -10.05 10.48 -10.06
N LEU A 470 -10.51 11.07 -11.17
CA LEU A 470 -10.69 12.51 -11.29
C LEU A 470 -11.77 13.03 -10.35
N ILE A 471 -12.91 12.33 -10.26
CA ILE A 471 -14.00 12.66 -9.32
C ILE A 471 -13.48 12.59 -7.89
N ILE A 472 -12.79 11.50 -7.52
CA ILE A 472 -12.23 11.35 -6.18
C ILE A 472 -11.24 12.47 -5.86
N PHE A 473 -10.36 12.80 -6.80
CA PHE A 473 -9.38 13.87 -6.63
C PHE A 473 -10.05 15.22 -6.38
N PHE A 474 -10.92 15.68 -7.28
CA PHE A 474 -11.56 17.00 -7.15
C PHE A 474 -12.46 17.09 -5.93
N ALA A 475 -13.24 16.05 -5.64
CA ALA A 475 -14.11 16.08 -4.48
C ALA A 475 -13.30 15.99 -3.16
N THR A 476 -12.10 15.40 -3.17
CA THR A 476 -11.16 15.50 -2.05
C THR A 476 -10.62 16.93 -1.90
N MET A 477 -10.24 17.59 -3.01
CA MET A 477 -9.82 19.00 -2.97
C MET A 477 -10.93 19.91 -2.41
N ILE A 478 -12.18 19.71 -2.84
CA ILE A 478 -13.31 20.54 -2.43
C ILE A 478 -13.61 20.32 -0.93
N ASN A 479 -13.70 19.07 -0.48
CA ASN A 479 -14.15 18.76 0.87
C ASN A 479 -13.07 18.89 1.95
N ASP A 480 -11.80 18.63 1.61
CA ASP A 480 -10.71 18.57 2.59
C ASP A 480 -9.75 19.76 2.54
N SER A 481 -9.86 20.65 1.54
CA SER A 481 -9.04 21.87 1.46
C SER A 481 -9.03 22.73 2.72
N SER A 482 -10.08 22.64 3.55
CA SER A 482 -10.21 23.39 4.79
C SER A 482 -10.52 22.55 6.04
N LYS A 483 -10.68 21.23 5.91
CA LYS A 483 -11.08 20.36 7.02
C LYS A 483 -9.85 19.95 7.85
N LEU A 484 -9.91 20.26 9.14
CA LEU A 484 -8.85 19.85 10.07
C LEU A 484 -8.97 18.37 10.42
N ILE A 485 -7.84 17.67 10.41
CA ILE A 485 -7.77 16.28 10.85
C ILE A 485 -8.12 16.21 12.34
N VAL A 486 -8.87 15.17 12.70
CA VAL A 486 -9.23 14.87 14.09
C VAL A 486 -8.67 13.49 14.44
N TYR A 487 -7.99 13.41 15.57
CA TYR A 487 -7.53 12.14 16.15
C TYR A 487 -8.08 12.01 17.57
N GLY A 488 -8.99 11.05 17.78
CA GLY A 488 -9.75 10.95 19.02
C GLY A 488 -10.54 12.24 19.28
N ASN A 489 -10.27 12.91 20.40
CA ASN A 489 -10.87 14.19 20.78
C ASN A 489 -10.03 15.41 20.38
N TYR A 490 -8.82 15.20 19.83
CA TYR A 490 -7.91 16.28 19.48
C TYR A 490 -8.13 16.73 18.03
N GLN A 491 -8.39 18.03 17.86
CA GLN A 491 -8.47 18.67 16.55
C GLN A 491 -7.13 19.31 16.19
N PHE A 492 -6.64 19.05 14.99
CA PHE A 492 -5.33 19.51 14.58
C PHE A 492 -5.30 21.04 14.39
N PRO A 493 -4.22 21.74 14.78
CA PRO A 493 -4.08 23.18 14.57
C PRO A 493 -4.05 23.56 13.09
N ARG A 494 -4.50 24.77 12.73
CA ARG A 494 -4.60 25.21 11.33
C ARG A 494 -3.28 25.16 10.53
N TRP A 495 -2.13 25.39 11.17
CA TRP A 495 -0.84 25.33 10.46
C TRP A 495 -0.53 23.92 9.93
N THR A 496 -1.10 22.87 10.53
CA THR A 496 -0.90 21.48 10.09
C THR A 496 -1.48 21.22 8.70
N LEU A 497 -2.48 22.00 8.29
CA LEU A 497 -3.03 21.95 6.94
C LEU A 497 -1.97 22.32 5.90
N GLY A 498 -1.22 23.40 6.14
CA GLY A 498 -0.12 23.82 5.25
C GLY A 498 1.01 22.79 5.18
N VAL A 499 1.31 22.14 6.31
CA VAL A 499 2.29 21.04 6.35
C VAL A 499 1.78 19.81 5.60
N GLY A 500 0.51 19.45 5.77
CA GLY A 500 -0.12 18.36 5.03
C GLY A 500 -0.06 18.55 3.51
N TRP A 501 -0.47 19.73 3.03
CA TRP A 501 -0.36 20.08 1.60
C TRP A 501 1.08 20.10 1.09
N THR A 502 2.04 20.48 1.93
CA THR A 502 3.46 20.40 1.60
C THR A 502 3.91 18.95 1.42
N ILE A 503 3.53 18.05 2.33
CA ILE A 503 3.82 16.61 2.22
C ILE A 503 3.22 16.04 0.93
N PHE A 504 1.94 16.34 0.67
CA PHE A 504 1.27 15.91 -0.57
C PHE A 504 2.01 16.42 -1.81
N THR A 505 2.40 17.70 -1.80
CA THR A 505 3.16 18.30 -2.92
C THR A 505 4.50 17.59 -3.11
N ILE A 506 5.25 17.32 -2.04
CA ILE A 506 6.53 16.59 -2.11
C ILE A 506 6.34 15.22 -2.80
N CYS A 507 5.25 14.51 -2.51
CA CYS A 507 4.98 13.21 -3.13
C CYS A 507 4.74 13.29 -4.65
N ILE A 508 4.11 14.35 -5.15
CA ILE A 508 3.67 14.43 -6.57
C ILE A 508 4.50 15.39 -7.44
N VAL A 509 5.27 16.30 -6.84
CA VAL A 509 5.95 17.40 -7.55
C VAL A 509 6.98 16.90 -8.57
N ALA A 510 7.49 15.67 -8.38
CA ALA A 510 8.39 15.06 -9.35
C ALA A 510 7.73 14.84 -10.73
N MET A 511 6.41 14.65 -10.81
CA MET A 511 5.72 14.53 -12.10
C MET A 511 5.81 15.81 -12.94
N PRO A 512 5.30 16.98 -12.50
CA PRO A 512 5.35 18.19 -13.31
C PRO A 512 6.79 18.70 -13.51
N LEU A 513 7.67 18.60 -12.51
CA LEU A 513 9.05 19.07 -12.64
C LEU A 513 9.84 18.25 -13.67
N TYR A 514 9.72 16.93 -13.63
CA TYR A 514 10.39 16.08 -14.61
C TYR A 514 9.82 16.28 -16.01
N TYR A 515 8.50 16.38 -16.13
CA TYR A 515 7.86 16.66 -17.42
C TYR A 515 8.34 17.99 -18.01
N LEU A 516 8.41 19.05 -17.20
CA LEU A 516 8.92 20.35 -17.63
C LEU A 516 10.39 20.28 -18.05
N TYR A 517 11.24 19.60 -17.25
CA TYR A 517 12.64 19.36 -17.60
C TYR A 517 12.76 18.67 -18.96
N GLN A 518 12.02 17.58 -19.19
CA GLN A 518 12.06 16.82 -20.43
C GLN A 518 11.49 17.61 -21.62
N TYR A 519 10.46 18.41 -21.39
CA TYR A 519 9.91 19.31 -22.41
C TYR A 519 10.92 20.35 -22.85
N ILE A 520 11.63 20.98 -21.90
CA ILE A 520 12.70 21.95 -22.20
C ILE A 520 13.83 21.27 -22.99
N GLN A 521 14.27 20.08 -22.59
CA GLN A 521 15.28 19.32 -23.33
C GLN A 521 14.83 19.01 -24.76
N SER A 522 13.57 18.59 -24.94
CA SER A 522 12.98 18.30 -26.24
C SER A 522 12.89 19.56 -27.11
N PHE A 523 12.55 20.71 -26.51
CA PHE A 523 12.51 22.00 -27.18
C PHE A 523 13.88 22.46 -27.66
N LEU A 524 14.91 22.34 -26.80
CA LEU A 524 16.29 22.64 -27.17
C LEU A 524 16.78 21.71 -28.29
N HIS A 525 16.42 20.42 -28.26
CA HIS A 525 16.78 19.46 -29.30
C HIS A 525 16.15 19.79 -30.66
N VAL A 526 14.85 20.10 -30.70
CA VAL A 526 14.16 20.51 -31.92
C VAL A 526 14.76 21.79 -32.50
N ARG A 527 15.10 22.76 -31.64
CA ARG A 527 15.71 24.02 -32.07
C ARG A 527 17.14 23.84 -32.60
N ALA A 528 17.90 22.90 -32.04
CA ALA A 528 19.24 22.57 -32.50
C ALA A 528 19.22 21.78 -33.83
N ASN A 529 18.18 20.98 -34.06
CA ASN A 529 18.00 20.15 -35.26
C ASN A 529 16.72 20.53 -36.01
N PRO A 530 16.71 21.68 -36.72
CA PRO A 530 15.56 22.06 -37.54
C PRO A 530 15.39 21.03 -38.68
N THR A 531 14.40 20.13 -38.54
CA THR A 531 14.06 19.18 -39.59
C THR A 531 13.44 19.93 -40.78
N SER A 532 13.93 19.64 -42.00
CA SER A 532 13.42 20.20 -43.26
C SER A 532 12.02 19.71 -43.64
N ASN A 533 11.53 18.66 -42.99
CA ASN A 533 10.38 17.88 -43.46
C ASN A 533 9.02 18.38 -42.96
N ASP A 534 8.96 19.39 -42.07
CA ASP A 534 7.68 19.90 -41.56
C ASP A 534 7.77 21.39 -41.11
N PRO A 535 8.05 22.33 -42.03
CA PRO A 535 8.31 23.74 -41.70
C PRO A 535 7.07 24.50 -41.17
N GLU A 536 5.87 23.95 -41.33
CA GLU A 536 4.62 24.59 -40.88
C GLU A 536 4.32 24.38 -39.38
N VAL A 537 4.96 23.39 -38.73
CA VAL A 537 4.67 23.07 -37.33
C VAL A 537 5.62 23.83 -36.39
N PRO A 538 5.09 24.69 -35.48
CA PRO A 538 5.91 25.42 -34.52
C PRO A 538 6.76 24.51 -33.61
N ASP A 539 7.95 24.98 -33.25
CA ASP A 539 8.92 24.26 -32.40
C ASP A 539 8.31 23.75 -31.09
N TYR A 540 7.41 24.53 -30.46
CA TYR A 540 6.76 24.13 -29.22
C TYR A 540 5.83 22.92 -29.40
N ILE A 541 5.16 22.79 -30.54
CA ILE A 541 4.32 21.63 -30.87
C ILE A 541 5.20 20.42 -31.17
N ARG A 542 6.30 20.61 -31.92
CA ARG A 542 7.27 19.55 -32.20
C ARG A 542 7.91 19.00 -30.91
N ALA A 543 8.30 19.89 -30.00
CA ALA A 543 8.84 19.53 -28.69
C ALA A 543 7.81 18.78 -27.83
N PHE A 544 6.55 19.24 -27.83
CA PHE A 544 5.45 18.56 -27.14
C PHE A 544 5.24 17.14 -27.69
N ARG A 545 5.21 16.98 -29.02
CA ARG A 545 5.12 15.66 -29.65
C ARG A 545 6.30 14.78 -29.22
N LEU A 546 7.53 15.28 -29.32
CA LEU A 546 8.74 14.54 -28.95
C LEU A 546 8.77 14.11 -27.47
N THR A 547 8.20 14.92 -26.58
CA THR A 547 8.13 14.62 -25.14
C THR A 547 7.16 13.48 -24.84
N ASN A 548 6.09 13.39 -25.64
CA ASN A 548 4.99 12.43 -25.46
C ASN A 548 5.05 11.23 -26.41
N THR A 549 5.95 11.23 -27.38
CA THR A 549 6.17 10.06 -28.24
C THR A 549 6.73 8.89 -27.42
N PRO A 550 6.16 7.69 -27.57
CA PRO A 550 6.76 6.47 -27.07
C PRO A 550 8.22 6.32 -27.51
N VAL A 551 9.04 5.74 -26.65
CA VAL A 551 10.44 5.41 -26.97
C VAL A 551 10.49 3.98 -27.48
N ASP A 552 11.22 3.67 -28.54
CA ASP A 552 11.24 2.32 -29.12
C ASP A 552 11.97 1.28 -28.23
N ASP A 553 12.99 1.70 -27.48
CA ASP A 553 13.89 0.81 -26.71
C ASP A 553 13.53 0.66 -25.21
N TRP A 554 12.28 0.91 -24.84
CA TRP A 554 11.88 0.92 -23.43
C TRP A 554 11.67 -0.49 -22.83
N GLY A 555 11.43 -1.49 -23.67
CA GLY A 555 11.19 -2.89 -23.28
C GLY A 555 12.43 -3.64 -22.74
N ARG A 556 12.27 -4.95 -22.50
CA ARG A 556 13.36 -5.84 -22.06
C ARG A 556 14.39 -5.98 -23.18
N THR A 557 15.66 -5.66 -22.92
CA THR A 557 16.76 -6.14 -23.77
C THR A 557 16.84 -7.65 -23.61
N ALA A 558 16.58 -8.40 -24.68
CA ALA A 558 16.70 -9.85 -24.62
C ALA A 558 18.17 -10.20 -24.41
N THR A 559 18.53 -10.85 -23.31
CA THR A 559 19.85 -11.49 -23.22
C THR A 559 19.75 -12.89 -23.80
N ASP A 560 20.68 -13.25 -24.69
CA ASP A 560 20.76 -14.60 -25.23
C ASP A 560 21.15 -15.62 -24.14
N LYS A 561 21.10 -16.92 -24.45
CA LYS A 561 21.48 -18.00 -23.51
C LYS A 561 22.96 -17.95 -23.05
N ARG A 562 23.78 -17.07 -23.63
CA ARG A 562 25.21 -16.85 -23.34
C ARG A 562 25.47 -15.54 -22.58
N GLY A 563 24.43 -14.73 -22.33
CA GLY A 563 24.54 -13.46 -21.60
C GLY A 563 24.92 -12.25 -22.44
N GLU A 564 24.87 -12.35 -23.77
CA GLU A 564 25.06 -11.19 -24.66
C GLU A 564 23.72 -10.49 -24.94
N PRO A 565 23.68 -9.14 -25.02
CA PRO A 565 22.47 -8.41 -25.36
C PRO A 565 22.09 -8.67 -26.83
N ASN A 566 21.05 -9.46 -27.05
CA ASN A 566 20.35 -9.49 -28.34
C ASN A 566 19.57 -8.19 -28.52
N ALA A 567 19.41 -7.79 -29.78
CA ALA A 567 18.66 -6.61 -30.20
C ALA A 567 17.31 -6.49 -29.50
N ILE A 568 16.92 -5.25 -29.22
CA ILE A 568 15.59 -4.84 -28.76
C ILE A 568 14.55 -5.64 -29.54
N VAL A 569 13.57 -6.25 -28.86
CA VAL A 569 12.42 -6.85 -29.55
C VAL A 569 11.71 -5.70 -30.27
N PRO A 570 11.85 -5.54 -31.60
CA PRO A 570 11.33 -4.36 -32.28
C PRO A 570 9.81 -4.41 -32.23
N ILE A 571 9.20 -3.26 -31.97
CA ILE A 571 7.79 -3.04 -32.27
C ILE A 571 7.70 -3.08 -33.81
N THR A 572 7.34 -4.23 -34.40
CA THR A 572 7.12 -4.28 -35.85
C THR A 572 5.85 -3.50 -36.19
N THR A 573 6.05 -2.37 -36.86
CA THR A 573 5.06 -1.44 -37.43
C THR A 573 4.28 -2.03 -38.62
N ASP A 574 3.90 -3.30 -38.60
CA ASP A 574 3.18 -3.93 -39.72
C ASP A 574 1.66 -3.76 -39.60
N VAL A 575 1.16 -2.51 -39.62
CA VAL A 575 -0.25 -2.21 -40.00
C VAL A 575 -0.39 -0.90 -40.81
N ILE A 576 0.66 -0.10 -41.02
CA ILE A 576 0.53 1.14 -41.81
C ILE A 576 1.55 1.18 -42.96
N THR A 577 1.40 0.28 -43.92
CA THR A 577 1.71 0.48 -45.34
C THR A 577 1.46 -0.84 -46.06
N ASN A 578 0.35 -0.96 -46.79
CA ASN A 578 0.26 -1.81 -47.99
C ASN A 578 -1.07 -1.54 -48.68
N ASN A 579 -1.08 -0.49 -49.51
CA ASN A 579 -1.94 -0.35 -50.68
C ASN A 579 -1.26 0.64 -51.62
N ALA A 580 -0.16 0.20 -52.22
CA ALA A 580 0.38 0.80 -53.44
C ALA A 580 1.01 -0.32 -54.26
N TYR A 581 0.24 -0.74 -55.26
CA TYR A 581 0.65 -1.28 -56.56
C TYR A 581 2.16 -1.35 -56.82
N GLU A 582 2.66 -2.55 -57.13
CA GLU A 582 3.70 -2.73 -58.16
C GLU A 582 3.46 -4.05 -58.92
N PRO A 583 3.66 -4.08 -60.25
CA PRO A 583 3.28 -5.20 -61.10
C PRO A 583 4.39 -6.26 -61.22
N ASN A 584 3.97 -7.52 -61.31
CA ASN A 584 4.83 -8.66 -61.58
C ASN A 584 5.60 -8.50 -62.91
N ALA A 585 6.92 -8.65 -62.84
CA ALA A 585 7.76 -9.00 -63.98
C ALA A 585 8.78 -10.07 -63.54
N ASN A 586 8.71 -11.22 -64.23
CA ASN A 586 9.77 -12.24 -64.39
C ASN A 586 10.14 -13.03 -63.11
N GLU A 587 10.43 -14.33 -63.11
CA GLU A 587 10.68 -15.33 -64.15
C GLU A 587 10.81 -16.70 -63.43
N PHE A 588 10.51 -17.79 -64.15
CA PHE A 588 10.76 -19.22 -63.88
C PHE A 588 9.96 -19.99 -62.80
#